data_AF-B3Y1H7-F1
#
_entry.id   AF-B3Y1H7-F1
#
_cell.length_a   1.000
_cell.length_b   1.000
_cell.length_c   1.000
_cell.angle_alpha   90.00
_cell.angle_beta   90.00
_cell.angle_gamma   90.00
#
_symmetry.space_group_name_H-M   'P 1'
#
loop_
_entity.id
_entity.type
_entity.pdbx_description
1 polymer ?
#
loop_
_entity_poly.entity_id
_entity_poly.type
_entity_poly.pdbx_seq_one_letter_code
_entity_poly.pdbx_strand_id
1 'polypeptide(L)'
;MSHHHEGCCKHEGQPRHEGCCKGEKSEHEHCGHGHQHEHGQCCGGRHGRGGGRRQRFFGHGELRLVILDILSRDDSHGYELIKAIENLTQGNYTPSPGVIYPTLDFLQEQSLITIREEEGGKKQIALTEQGAQWLEENREQVEMIEERIKARCVGAALRQNPQMKRALDNFKAVLDLHVNQSDISDAQIKKIIAVIDRAAFDITQLD
;
A
#
# COMPACT_ATOMS: atom_id res chain seq x y z
N MET A 1 -67.58 3.37 13.73
CA MET A 1 -66.65 2.47 14.43
C MET A 1 -65.46 3.29 14.87
N SER A 2 -65.27 3.30 16.18
CA SER A 2 -64.28 3.97 17.00
C SER A 2 -62.85 3.89 16.46
N HIS A 3 -62.06 4.94 16.63
CA HIS A 3 -60.89 4.95 17.54
C HIS A 3 -60.38 6.40 17.73
N HIS A 4 -60.23 6.78 18.99
CA HIS A 4 -59.57 7.98 19.49
C HIS A 4 -58.06 7.99 19.19
N HIS A 5 -57.48 9.16 18.89
CA HIS A 5 -56.50 9.78 19.80
C HIS A 5 -56.29 11.27 19.48
N GLU A 6 -56.49 12.11 20.49
CA GLU A 6 -56.06 13.51 20.56
C GLU A 6 -54.53 13.60 20.73
N GLY A 7 -53.93 14.72 20.32
CA GLY A 7 -52.58 15.07 20.77
C GLY A 7 -51.76 15.97 19.84
N CYS A 8 -52.05 17.27 19.90
CA CYS A 8 -51.35 18.39 19.26
C CYS A 8 -49.84 18.46 19.60
N CYS A 9 -48.98 18.62 18.58
CA CYS A 9 -47.75 19.43 18.67
C CYS A 9 -47.42 19.97 17.27
N LYS A 10 -47.56 21.29 17.13
CA LYS A 10 -47.34 22.07 15.91
C LYS A 10 -45.84 22.23 15.65
N HIS A 11 -45.38 21.95 14.43
CA HIS A 11 -44.21 22.62 13.87
C HIS A 11 -44.46 22.88 12.38
N GLU A 12 -44.60 24.15 12.07
CA GLU A 12 -44.89 24.71 10.76
C GLU A 12 -43.65 24.64 9.86
N GLY A 13 -43.88 24.30 8.60
CA GLY A 13 -43.06 24.75 7.48
C GLY A 13 -41.75 23.98 7.25
N GLN A 14 -41.81 22.91 6.47
CA GLN A 14 -41.05 22.75 5.21
C GLN A 14 -41.21 21.31 4.67
N PRO A 15 -41.62 21.13 3.40
CA PRO A 15 -41.75 19.80 2.81
C PRO A 15 -40.38 19.23 2.40
N ARG A 16 -40.23 17.93 2.66
CA ARG A 16 -39.20 17.05 2.13
C ARG A 16 -39.27 17.09 0.60
N HIS A 17 -38.16 17.36 -0.08
CA HIS A 17 -38.09 17.19 -1.53
C HIS A 17 -37.30 15.93 -1.86
N GLU A 18 -38.05 14.86 -2.10
CA GLU A 18 -37.65 13.76 -2.97
C GLU A 18 -37.51 14.29 -4.41
N GLY A 19 -36.51 13.78 -5.14
CA GLY A 19 -36.58 13.53 -6.57
C GLY A 19 -36.82 14.68 -7.57
N CYS A 20 -35.75 14.99 -8.31
CA CYS A 20 -35.71 15.03 -9.77
C CYS A 20 -36.45 16.15 -10.53
N CYS A 21 -35.69 17.06 -11.16
CA CYS A 21 -35.68 17.30 -12.62
C CYS A 21 -34.74 18.49 -12.90
N LYS A 22 -33.67 18.26 -13.65
CA LYS A 22 -33.50 18.58 -15.08
C LYS A 22 -33.32 20.07 -15.33
N GLY A 23 -32.22 20.35 -16.03
CA GLY A 23 -31.68 21.68 -16.19
C GLY A 23 -32.62 22.63 -16.92
N GLU A 24 -32.49 23.90 -16.57
CA GLU A 24 -32.55 25.05 -17.45
C GLU A 24 -32.12 26.27 -16.63
N LYS A 25 -31.50 27.23 -17.31
CA LYS A 25 -30.87 28.40 -16.71
C LYS A 25 -31.93 29.35 -16.16
N SER A 26 -31.81 29.74 -14.90
CA SER A 26 -32.58 30.85 -14.32
C SER A 26 -31.63 31.80 -13.60
N GLU A 27 -31.57 33.02 -14.11
CA GLU A 27 -30.86 34.17 -13.57
C GLU A 27 -31.59 34.63 -12.29
N HIS A 28 -30.88 34.66 -11.16
CA HIS A 28 -31.40 35.27 -9.93
C HIS A 28 -30.79 36.67 -9.78
N GLU A 29 -31.59 37.69 -10.12
CA GLU A 29 -31.41 39.05 -9.63
C GLU A 29 -31.77 39.10 -8.13
N HIS A 30 -30.99 39.88 -7.39
CA HIS A 30 -31.17 40.26 -5.98
C HIS A 30 -30.97 39.19 -4.90
N CYS A 31 -29.74 39.11 -4.39
CA CYS A 31 -29.49 39.06 -2.95
C CYS A 31 -28.22 39.85 -2.64
N GLY A 32 -28.39 41.13 -2.27
CA GLY A 32 -27.31 41.94 -1.74
C GLY A 32 -27.00 41.50 -0.31
N HIS A 33 -25.85 40.87 -0.09
CA HIS A 33 -25.14 40.78 1.18
C HIS A 33 -23.64 40.71 0.85
N GLY A 34 -22.89 41.73 1.28
CA GLY A 34 -21.46 41.82 1.06
C GLY A 34 -20.70 40.79 1.89
N HIS A 35 -20.10 39.81 1.21
CA HIS A 35 -19.03 38.99 1.76
C HIS A 35 -17.80 39.16 0.87
N GLN A 36 -16.82 39.92 1.38
CA GLN A 36 -15.47 39.96 0.84
C GLN A 36 -14.82 38.60 1.11
N HIS A 37 -14.64 37.79 0.08
CA HIS A 37 -13.70 36.66 0.11
C HIS A 37 -12.66 36.89 -0.98
N GLU A 38 -11.43 37.12 -0.53
CA GLU A 38 -10.24 37.25 -1.36
C GLU A 38 -10.07 36.06 -2.30
N HIS A 39 -9.71 36.39 -3.54
CA HIS A 39 -9.34 35.46 -4.59
C HIS A 39 -8.12 34.63 -4.22
N GLY A 40 -8.31 33.32 -4.03
CA GLY A 40 -7.28 32.31 -4.23
C GLY A 40 -7.71 31.40 -5.38
N GLN A 41 -7.09 31.53 -6.55
CA GLN A 41 -7.25 30.61 -7.68
C GLN A 41 -7.06 29.15 -7.22
N CYS A 42 -8.13 28.34 -7.28
CA CYS A 42 -8.02 26.88 -7.24
C CYS A 42 -8.45 26.32 -8.59
N CYS A 43 -7.60 26.53 -9.58
CA CYS A 43 -7.66 25.84 -10.87
C CYS A 43 -7.03 24.45 -10.72
N GLY A 44 -7.77 23.41 -11.14
CA GLY A 44 -7.17 22.18 -11.62
C GLY A 44 -7.29 20.99 -10.68
N GLY A 45 -7.85 19.90 -11.19
CA GLY A 45 -7.73 18.59 -10.54
C GLY A 45 -8.94 17.67 -10.59
N ARG A 46 -9.77 17.73 -11.63
CA ARG A 46 -10.68 16.60 -11.94
C ARG A 46 -9.85 15.41 -12.46
N HIS A 47 -9.18 14.71 -11.55
CA HIS A 47 -8.52 13.44 -11.80
C HIS A 47 -8.92 12.40 -10.74
N GLY A 48 -10.21 12.09 -10.68
CA GLY A 48 -10.68 10.86 -10.05
C GLY A 48 -10.64 9.71 -11.06
N ARG A 49 -9.44 9.24 -11.44
CA ARG A 49 -9.28 8.05 -12.29
C ARG A 49 -8.41 7.04 -11.54
N GLY A 50 -9.05 5.96 -11.09
CA GLY A 50 -8.37 4.78 -10.57
C GLY A 50 -8.16 4.78 -9.06
N GLY A 51 -9.22 4.44 -8.31
CA GLY A 51 -9.06 3.83 -6.99
C GLY A 51 -8.45 2.44 -7.14
N GLY A 52 -7.20 2.35 -7.60
CA GLY A 52 -6.43 1.12 -7.50
C GLY A 52 -6.25 0.83 -6.02
N ARG A 53 -6.70 -0.35 -5.56
CA ARG A 53 -6.31 -0.85 -4.23
C ARG A 53 -4.81 -0.64 -4.11
N ARG A 54 -4.37 0.18 -3.15
CA ARG A 54 -2.94 0.40 -2.89
C ARG A 54 -2.28 -0.97 -2.86
N GLN A 55 -1.35 -1.20 -3.78
CA GLN A 55 -0.67 -2.48 -3.88
C GLN A 55 0.05 -2.72 -2.56
N ARG A 56 -0.22 -3.86 -1.91
CA ARG A 56 0.40 -4.20 -0.64
C ARG A 56 1.90 -4.38 -0.85
N PHE A 57 2.70 -4.01 0.15
CA PHE A 57 4.14 -4.25 0.08
C PHE A 57 4.40 -5.76 0.08
N PHE A 58 3.91 -6.47 1.09
CA PHE A 58 3.93 -7.93 1.10
C PHE A 58 2.71 -8.51 0.38
N GLY A 59 2.95 -9.59 -0.36
CA GLY A 59 1.93 -10.47 -0.90
C GLY A 59 1.16 -11.19 0.21
N HIS A 60 0.16 -11.98 -0.18
CA HIS A 60 -0.62 -12.77 0.77
C HIS A 60 0.29 -13.81 1.46
N GLY A 61 0.31 -13.79 2.80
CA GLY A 61 1.08 -14.76 3.59
C GLY A 61 2.57 -14.44 3.75
N GLU A 62 3.18 -13.68 2.85
CA GLU A 62 4.63 -13.39 2.89
C GLU A 62 5.08 -12.68 4.17
N LEU A 63 4.25 -11.80 4.74
CA LEU A 63 4.59 -11.14 6.00
C LEU A 63 4.77 -12.15 7.15
N ARG A 64 4.09 -13.29 7.11
CA ARG A 64 4.23 -14.36 8.11
C ARG A 64 5.62 -14.98 8.02
N LEU A 65 6.06 -15.30 6.80
CA LEU A 65 7.41 -15.83 6.54
C LEU A 65 8.49 -14.87 7.01
N VAL A 66 8.33 -13.56 6.73
CA VAL A 66 9.29 -12.55 7.18
C VAL A 66 9.32 -12.45 8.71
N ILE A 67 8.17 -12.50 9.39
CA ILE A 67 8.13 -12.50 10.86
C ILE A 67 8.84 -13.73 11.42
N LEU A 68 8.59 -14.93 10.87
CA LEU A 68 9.24 -16.16 11.31
C LEU A 68 10.76 -16.13 11.05
N ASP A 69 11.19 -15.60 9.91
CA ASP A 69 12.63 -15.44 9.61
C ASP A 69 13.31 -14.48 10.58
N ILE A 70 12.66 -13.38 10.99
CA ILE A 70 13.18 -12.49 12.04
C ILE A 70 13.27 -13.22 13.38
N LEU A 71 12.21 -13.93 13.78
CA LEU A 71 12.15 -14.68 15.04
C LEU A 71 13.10 -15.89 15.08
N SER A 72 13.58 -16.37 13.92
CA SER A 72 14.59 -17.43 13.85
C SER A 72 15.97 -16.97 14.31
N ARG A 73 16.22 -15.65 14.31
CA ARG A 73 17.51 -15.05 14.67
C ARG A 73 17.54 -14.70 16.14
N ASP A 74 16.49 -14.03 16.62
CA ASP A 74 16.33 -13.63 18.02
C ASP A 74 14.85 -13.56 18.40
N ASP A 75 14.54 -13.95 19.64
CA ASP A 75 13.23 -13.69 20.25
C ASP A 75 12.96 -12.18 20.28
N SER A 76 11.71 -11.77 20.04
CA SER A 76 11.37 -10.36 19.85
C SER A 76 10.04 -9.96 20.47
N HIS A 77 9.80 -8.67 20.60
CA HIS A 77 8.49 -8.11 20.94
C HIS A 77 7.73 -7.60 19.71
N GLY A 78 6.40 -7.48 19.81
CA GLY A 78 5.55 -7.04 18.69
C GLY A 78 5.96 -5.68 18.07
N TYR A 79 6.42 -4.73 18.88
CA TYR A 79 6.92 -3.46 18.38
C TYR A 79 8.33 -3.54 17.78
N GLU A 80 9.16 -4.45 18.27
CA GLU A 80 10.49 -4.68 17.70
C GLU A 80 10.39 -5.35 16.34
N LEU A 81 9.42 -6.25 16.14
CA LEU A 81 9.11 -6.80 14.82
C LEU A 81 8.73 -5.71 13.81
N ILE A 82 7.96 -4.70 14.24
CA ILE A 82 7.64 -3.54 13.37
C ILE A 82 8.93 -2.84 12.93
N LYS A 83 9.82 -2.54 13.89
CA LYS A 83 11.10 -1.88 13.60
C LYS A 83 12.04 -2.74 12.76
N ALA A 84 12.10 -4.04 13.01
CA ALA A 84 12.92 -4.97 12.25
C ALA A 84 12.48 -5.00 10.79
N ILE A 85 11.17 -5.02 10.51
CA ILE A 85 10.62 -4.97 9.16
C ILE A 85 10.86 -3.61 8.49
N GLU A 86 10.71 -2.51 9.24
CA GLU A 86 11.06 -1.17 8.74
C GLU A 86 12.53 -1.09 8.32
N ASN A 87 13.44 -1.59 9.15
CA ASN A 87 14.87 -1.63 8.86
C ASN A 87 15.19 -2.53 7.67
N LEU A 88 14.59 -3.74 7.61
CA LEU A 88 14.74 -4.68 6.50
C LEU A 88 14.33 -4.04 5.17
N THR A 89 13.30 -3.19 5.18
CA THR A 89 12.82 -2.48 3.99
C THR A 89 13.46 -1.10 3.79
N GLN A 90 14.48 -0.75 4.57
CA GLN A 90 15.18 0.54 4.53
C GLN A 90 14.23 1.74 4.67
N GLY A 91 13.22 1.63 5.54
CA GLY A 91 12.21 2.66 5.77
C GLY A 91 11.15 2.78 4.66
N ASN A 92 11.20 1.95 3.61
CA ASN A 92 10.22 1.98 2.53
C ASN A 92 8.86 1.39 2.92
N TYR A 93 8.82 0.61 4.00
CA TYR A 93 7.58 0.03 4.53
C TYR A 93 7.64 -0.21 6.03
N THR A 94 6.70 0.40 6.75
CA THR A 94 6.51 0.15 8.19
C THR A 94 5.14 -0.49 8.39
N PRO A 95 5.07 -1.76 8.86
CA PRO A 95 3.80 -2.42 9.10
C PRO A 95 3.09 -1.78 10.29
N SER A 96 1.77 -1.61 10.20
CA SER A 96 1.00 -1.07 11.32
C SER A 96 0.72 -2.17 12.37
N PRO A 97 0.47 -1.78 13.63
CA PRO A 97 0.00 -2.71 14.66
C PRO A 97 -1.19 -3.55 14.22
N GLY A 98 -2.14 -2.96 13.48
CA GLY A 98 -3.33 -3.65 12.97
C GLY A 98 -3.07 -4.70 11.89
N VAL A 99 -1.84 -4.80 11.38
CA VAL A 99 -1.41 -5.89 10.50
C VAL A 99 -0.55 -6.89 11.27
N ILE A 100 0.32 -6.41 12.16
CA ILE A 100 1.23 -7.27 12.92
C ILE A 100 0.48 -8.17 13.91
N TYR A 101 -0.33 -7.61 14.79
CA TYR A 101 -0.95 -8.42 15.85
C TYR A 101 -1.89 -9.52 15.33
N PRO A 102 -2.79 -9.26 14.34
CA PRO A 102 -3.56 -10.34 13.74
C PRO A 102 -2.71 -11.40 13.03
N THR A 103 -1.53 -11.02 12.54
CA THR A 103 -0.60 -11.98 11.94
C THR A 103 0.06 -12.85 13.01
N LEU A 104 0.42 -12.27 14.16
CA LEU A 104 0.95 -13.00 15.30
C LEU A 104 -0.10 -13.95 15.89
N ASP A 105 -1.35 -13.50 16.05
CA ASP A 105 -2.45 -14.34 16.53
C ASP A 105 -2.60 -15.58 15.63
N PHE A 106 -2.59 -15.39 14.30
CA PHE A 106 -2.62 -16.49 13.34
C PHE A 106 -1.42 -17.44 13.50
N LEU A 107 -0.20 -16.91 13.62
CA LEU A 107 1.01 -17.73 13.79
C LEU A 107 0.97 -18.53 15.10
N GLN A 108 0.43 -17.95 16.16
CA GLN A 108 0.26 -18.60 17.46
C GLN A 108 -0.81 -19.69 17.41
N GLU A 109 -1.96 -19.43 16.75
CA GLU A 109 -3.00 -20.44 16.52
C GLU A 109 -2.48 -21.65 15.74
N GLN A 110 -1.55 -21.42 14.80
CA GLN A 110 -0.87 -22.50 14.06
C GLN A 110 0.29 -23.14 14.83
N SER A 111 0.51 -22.76 16.10
CA SER A 111 1.61 -23.25 16.94
C SER A 111 3.02 -23.02 16.39
N LEU A 112 3.18 -22.05 15.46
CA LEU A 112 4.46 -21.68 14.86
C LEU A 112 5.28 -20.73 15.75
N ILE A 113 4.60 -20.00 16.63
CA ILE A 113 5.23 -19.12 17.62
C ILE A 113 4.64 -19.36 19.01
N THR A 114 5.39 -19.00 20.04
CA THR A 114 4.92 -18.94 21.43
C THR A 114 5.02 -17.51 21.93
N ILE A 115 4.03 -17.10 22.74
CA ILE A 115 4.02 -15.79 23.38
C ILE A 115 4.07 -16.01 24.89
N ARG A 116 5.14 -15.50 25.52
CA ARG A 116 5.37 -15.58 26.97
C ARG A 116 5.30 -14.19 27.58
N GLU A 117 4.72 -14.08 28.76
CA GLU A 117 4.76 -12.85 29.53
C GLU A 117 6.06 -12.78 30.32
N GLU A 118 6.82 -11.71 30.11
CA GLU A 118 8.01 -11.39 30.89
C GLU A 118 7.66 -10.54 32.12
N GLU A 119 8.59 -10.53 33.08
CA GLU A 119 8.54 -9.63 34.23
C GLU A 119 8.52 -8.17 33.73
N GLY A 120 7.41 -7.47 34.01
CA GLY A 120 7.16 -6.11 33.50
C GLY A 120 6.03 -6.02 32.47
N GLY A 121 5.31 -7.12 32.20
CA GLY A 121 4.09 -7.11 31.38
C GLY A 121 4.35 -7.02 29.86
N LYS A 122 5.60 -7.19 29.44
CA LYS A 122 5.95 -7.30 28.02
C LYS A 122 5.73 -8.73 27.56
N LYS A 123 5.23 -8.87 26.33
CA LYS A 123 5.03 -10.16 25.68
C LYS A 123 6.23 -10.47 24.80
N GLN A 124 7.03 -11.44 25.20
CA GLN A 124 8.11 -11.99 24.38
C GLN A 124 7.55 -13.01 23.42
N ILE A 125 7.95 -12.91 22.15
CA ILE A 125 7.52 -13.79 21.07
C ILE A 125 8.75 -14.60 20.66
N ALA A 126 8.61 -15.92 20.68
CA ALA A 126 9.68 -16.83 20.31
C ALA A 126 9.18 -17.83 19.25
N LEU A 127 10.09 -18.28 18.40
CA LEU A 127 9.82 -19.31 17.39
C LEU A 127 9.69 -20.68 18.07
N THR A 128 8.73 -21.50 17.62
CA THR A 128 8.65 -22.91 18.07
C THR A 128 9.47 -23.82 17.16
N GLU A 129 9.72 -25.06 17.59
CA GLU A 129 10.37 -26.06 16.72
C GLU A 129 9.56 -26.33 15.44
N GLN A 130 8.23 -26.34 15.54
CA GLN A 130 7.35 -26.43 14.37
C GLN A 130 7.46 -25.20 13.47
N GLY A 131 7.57 -24.00 14.05
CA GLY A 131 7.83 -22.76 13.32
C GLY A 131 9.14 -22.79 12.56
N ALA A 132 10.19 -23.33 13.17
CA ALA A 132 11.50 -23.48 12.54
C ALA A 132 11.47 -24.49 11.36
N GLN A 133 10.81 -25.63 11.54
CA GLN A 133 10.62 -26.60 10.45
C GLN A 133 9.82 -25.99 9.29
N TRP A 134 8.72 -25.29 9.59
CA TRP A 134 7.91 -24.63 8.58
C TRP A 134 8.69 -23.54 7.83
N LEU A 135 9.53 -22.78 8.54
CA LEU A 135 10.40 -21.79 7.91
C LEU A 135 11.40 -22.45 6.95
N GLU A 136 12.00 -23.57 7.34
CA GLU A 136 12.96 -24.30 6.51
C GLU A 136 12.29 -24.88 5.25
N GLU A 137 11.09 -25.47 5.39
CA GLU A 137 10.29 -25.94 4.25
C GLU A 137 9.95 -24.83 3.25
N ASN A 138 9.91 -23.57 3.71
CA ASN A 138 9.59 -22.40 2.89
C ASN A 138 10.81 -21.51 2.63
N ARG A 139 12.05 -22.01 2.84
CA ARG A 139 13.29 -21.23 2.70
C ARG A 139 13.42 -20.59 1.32
N GLU A 140 13.08 -21.31 0.25
CA GLU A 140 13.09 -20.78 -1.12
C GLU A 140 12.13 -19.57 -1.26
N GLN A 141 10.95 -19.62 -0.65
CA GLN A 141 10.02 -18.50 -0.67
C GLN A 141 10.55 -17.30 0.11
N VAL A 142 11.21 -17.54 1.25
CA VAL A 142 11.87 -16.47 2.03
C VAL A 142 12.92 -15.77 1.18
N GLU A 143 13.79 -16.54 0.49
CA GLU A 143 14.82 -16.00 -0.39
C GLU A 143 14.22 -15.15 -1.52
N MET A 144 13.16 -15.64 -2.18
CA MET A 144 12.44 -14.86 -3.19
C MET A 144 11.86 -13.56 -2.62
N ILE A 145 11.33 -13.58 -1.39
CA ILE A 145 10.81 -12.39 -0.72
C ILE A 145 11.96 -11.40 -0.45
N GLU A 146 13.10 -11.87 0.07
CA GLU A 146 14.27 -11.06 0.34
C GLU A 146 14.83 -10.39 -0.92
N GLU A 147 14.97 -11.14 -2.02
CA GLU A 147 15.37 -10.61 -3.31
C GLU A 147 14.43 -9.49 -3.77
N ARG A 148 13.13 -9.70 -3.60
CA ARG A 148 12.11 -8.72 -3.99
C ARG A 148 12.13 -7.48 -3.09
N ILE A 149 12.44 -7.62 -1.81
CA ILE A 149 12.69 -6.49 -0.91
C ILE A 149 13.90 -5.71 -1.40
N LYS A 150 15.04 -6.37 -1.62
CA LYS A 150 16.29 -5.74 -2.11
C LYS A 150 16.06 -4.97 -3.40
N ALA A 151 15.41 -5.58 -4.40
CA ALA A 151 15.10 -4.93 -5.67
C ALA A 151 14.24 -3.68 -5.50
N ARG A 152 13.25 -3.71 -4.59
CA ARG A 152 12.41 -2.55 -4.28
C ARG A 152 13.19 -1.44 -3.57
N CYS A 153 14.06 -1.79 -2.64
CA CYS A 153 14.93 -0.84 -1.94
C CYS A 153 15.88 -0.13 -2.91
N VAL A 154 16.53 -0.88 -3.81
CA VAL A 154 17.36 -0.31 -4.89
C VAL A 154 16.54 0.67 -5.73
N GLY A 155 15.35 0.24 -6.20
CA GLY A 155 14.48 1.11 -6.99
C GLY A 155 14.03 2.37 -6.22
N ALA A 156 13.78 2.26 -4.92
CA ALA A 156 13.43 3.41 -4.08
C ALA A 156 14.61 4.38 -3.93
N ALA A 157 15.81 3.87 -3.64
CA ALA A 157 17.03 4.65 -3.52
C ALA A 157 17.36 5.39 -4.82
N LEU A 158 17.32 4.71 -5.97
CA LEU A 158 17.55 5.34 -7.27
C LEU A 158 16.56 6.50 -7.55
N ARG A 159 15.31 6.36 -7.12
CA ARG A 159 14.29 7.40 -7.29
C ARG A 159 14.43 8.61 -6.36
N GLN A 160 15.34 8.56 -5.37
CA GLN A 160 15.63 9.72 -4.52
C GLN A 160 16.32 10.84 -5.31
N ASN A 161 17.14 10.50 -6.32
CA ASN A 161 17.71 11.48 -7.23
C ASN A 161 16.67 11.86 -8.32
N PRO A 162 16.26 13.15 -8.44
CA PRO A 162 15.24 13.56 -9.40
C PRO A 162 15.59 13.28 -10.87
N GLN A 163 16.87 13.39 -11.25
CA GLN A 163 17.32 13.10 -12.61
C GLN A 163 17.26 11.60 -12.91
N MET A 164 17.71 10.78 -11.96
CA MET A 164 17.61 9.33 -12.05
C MET A 164 16.15 8.87 -12.12
N LYS A 165 15.28 9.43 -11.26
CA LYS A 165 13.84 9.18 -11.29
C LYS A 165 13.24 9.47 -12.67
N ARG A 166 13.54 10.65 -13.23
CA ARG A 166 13.05 11.02 -14.57
C ARG A 166 13.53 10.05 -15.66
N ALA A 167 14.79 9.64 -15.62
CA ALA A 167 15.34 8.68 -16.58
C ALA A 167 14.63 7.32 -16.48
N LEU A 168 14.42 6.80 -15.26
CA LEU A 168 13.69 5.56 -15.01
C LEU A 168 12.22 5.64 -15.45
N ASP A 169 11.53 6.74 -15.15
CA ASP A 169 10.13 6.94 -15.56
C ASP A 169 9.99 6.99 -17.08
N ASN A 170 10.93 7.66 -17.77
CA ASN A 170 10.98 7.67 -19.23
C ASN A 170 11.23 6.28 -19.81
N PHE A 171 12.22 5.57 -19.29
CA PHE A 171 12.54 4.21 -19.72
C PHE A 171 11.35 3.26 -19.55
N LYS A 172 10.68 3.31 -18.38
CA LYS A 172 9.48 2.53 -18.10
C LYS A 172 8.35 2.87 -19.08
N ALA A 173 8.12 4.15 -19.37
CA ALA A 173 7.08 4.57 -20.31
C ALA A 173 7.33 4.01 -21.73
N VAL A 174 8.59 4.05 -22.20
CA VAL A 174 8.96 3.49 -23.51
C VAL A 174 8.72 1.97 -23.54
N LEU A 175 9.13 1.26 -22.49
CA LEU A 175 8.88 -0.18 -22.40
C LEU A 175 7.39 -0.52 -22.33
N ASP A 176 6.58 0.23 -21.57
CA ASP A 176 5.13 -0.02 -21.46
C ASP A 176 4.41 0.12 -22.82
N LEU A 177 4.76 1.16 -23.58
CA LEU A 177 4.23 1.38 -24.93
C LEU A 177 4.54 0.22 -25.89
N HIS A 178 5.75 -0.32 -25.80
CA HIS A 178 6.16 -1.40 -26.69
C HIS A 178 5.61 -2.75 -26.22
N VAL A 179 5.74 -3.07 -24.94
CA VAL A 179 5.49 -4.43 -24.41
C VAL A 179 4.02 -4.70 -24.15
N ASN A 180 3.27 -3.72 -23.61
CA ASN A 180 1.90 -3.96 -23.16
C ASN A 180 0.85 -3.44 -24.13
N GLN A 181 1.22 -2.54 -25.05
CA GLN A 181 0.28 -1.85 -25.93
C GLN A 181 0.44 -2.24 -27.41
N SER A 182 1.45 -3.03 -27.76
CA SER A 182 1.72 -3.46 -29.14
C SER A 182 1.97 -4.98 -29.21
N ASP A 183 1.59 -5.60 -30.33
CA ASP A 183 1.97 -6.99 -30.61
C ASP A 183 3.49 -7.06 -30.87
N ILE A 184 4.23 -7.50 -29.86
CA ILE A 184 5.69 -7.64 -29.94
C ILE A 184 6.06 -9.00 -30.52
N SER A 185 6.99 -8.99 -31.47
CA SER A 185 7.65 -10.21 -31.94
C SER A 185 8.80 -10.63 -31.01
N ASP A 186 9.10 -11.94 -30.97
CA ASP A 186 10.27 -12.47 -30.24
C ASP A 186 11.59 -11.79 -30.66
N ALA A 187 11.70 -11.40 -31.93
CA ALA A 187 12.85 -10.68 -32.45
C ALA A 187 12.99 -9.28 -31.83
N GLN A 188 11.88 -8.59 -31.55
CA GLN A 188 11.88 -7.30 -30.84
C GLN A 188 12.22 -7.48 -29.36
N ILE A 189 11.71 -8.52 -28.68
CA ILE A 189 12.07 -8.84 -27.29
C ILE A 189 13.58 -9.04 -27.16
N LYS A 190 14.17 -9.86 -28.03
CA LYS A 190 15.62 -10.11 -28.03
C LYS A 190 16.43 -8.84 -28.21
N LYS A 191 15.98 -7.90 -29.05
CA LYS A 191 16.64 -6.59 -29.23
C LYS A 191 16.54 -5.73 -27.96
N ILE A 192 15.36 -5.70 -27.30
CA ILE A 192 15.19 -4.97 -26.05
C ILE A 192 16.11 -5.54 -24.97
N ILE A 193 16.16 -6.86 -24.81
CA ILE A 193 17.06 -7.54 -23.88
C ILE A 193 18.52 -7.15 -24.16
N ALA A 194 18.96 -7.22 -25.42
CA ALA A 194 20.33 -6.85 -25.79
C ALA A 194 20.69 -5.38 -25.44
N VAL A 195 19.73 -4.45 -25.55
CA VAL A 195 19.94 -3.05 -25.16
C VAL A 195 20.07 -2.93 -23.64
N ILE A 196 19.25 -3.65 -22.88
CA ILE A 196 19.30 -3.68 -21.41
C ILE A 196 20.62 -4.28 -20.93
N ASP A 197 21.03 -5.42 -21.48
CA ASP A 197 22.27 -6.10 -21.10
C ASP A 197 23.50 -5.23 -21.39
N ARG A 198 23.49 -4.52 -22.54
CA ARG A 198 24.55 -3.55 -22.85
C ARG A 198 24.60 -2.41 -21.84
N ALA A 199 23.46 -1.80 -21.52
CA ALA A 199 23.41 -0.72 -20.53
C ALA A 199 23.85 -1.21 -19.14
N ALA A 200 23.47 -2.42 -18.75
CA ALA A 200 23.91 -3.04 -17.51
C ALA A 200 25.43 -3.26 -17.50
N PHE A 201 25.99 -3.80 -18.58
CA PHE A 201 27.44 -3.95 -18.75
C PHE A 201 28.16 -2.61 -18.65
N ASP A 202 27.70 -1.57 -19.36
CA ASP A 202 28.31 -0.25 -19.32
C ASP A 202 28.30 0.33 -17.88
N ILE A 203 27.26 0.06 -17.08
CA ILE A 203 27.19 0.46 -15.67
C ILE A 203 28.19 -0.31 -14.80
N THR A 204 28.42 -1.60 -15.03
CA THR A 204 29.43 -2.37 -14.27
C THR A 204 30.86 -1.95 -14.58
N GLN A 205 31.09 -1.21 -15.66
CA GLN A 205 32.40 -0.63 -16.01
C GLN A 205 32.62 0.77 -15.41
N LEU A 206 31.68 1.33 -14.64
CA LEU A 206 31.80 2.66 -14.03
C LEU A 206 32.65 2.69 -12.74
N ASP A 207 33.33 1.59 -12.43
CA ASP A 207 34.31 1.49 -11.34
C ASP A 207 35.61 2.27 -11.64
#